data_AF-A0A928ZK10-F1
#
_entry.id   AF-A0A928ZK10-F1
#
_cell.length_a   1.000
_cell.length_b   1.000
_cell.length_c   1.000
_cell.angle_alpha   90.00
_cell.angle_beta   90.00
_cell.angle_gamma   90.00
#
_symmetry.space_group_name_H-M   'P 1'
#
loop_
_entity.id
_entity.type
_entity.pdbx_description
1 polymer ?
#
loop_
_entity_poly.entity_id
_entity_poly.type
_entity_poly.pdbx_seq_one_letter_code
_entity_poly.pdbx_strand_id
1 'polypeptide(L)' 'MKTWNETTKTLPEEGVVVLTKIEDQHGCRNEQLLKRKSNLWFFPNGLMYVYYTPTHWRVLT' A
#
# COMPACT_ATOMS: atom_id res chain seq x y z
N MET A 1 -16.17 2.73 9.46
CA MET A 1 -15.71 2.27 8.13
C MET A 1 -14.24 2.64 8.02
N LYS A 2 -13.34 1.70 7.64
CA LYS A 2 -11.93 2.04 7.47
C LYS A 2 -11.77 2.72 6.11
N THR A 3 -11.47 4.01 6.12
CA THR A 3 -11.32 4.82 4.90
C THR A 3 -10.02 4.45 4.18
N TRP A 4 -10.12 4.20 2.87
CA TRP A 4 -8.95 4.05 2.00
C TRP A 4 -8.41 5.43 1.62
N ASN A 5 -7.09 5.57 1.62
CA ASN A 5 -6.38 6.77 1.20
C ASN A 5 -5.70 6.52 -0.15
N GLU A 6 -5.85 7.43 -1.11
CA GLU A 6 -5.16 7.37 -2.40
C GLU A 6 -3.67 7.69 -2.23
N THR A 7 -2.78 6.86 -2.77
CA THR A 7 -1.32 7.03 -2.66
C THR A 7 -0.79 8.28 -3.37
N THR A 8 -1.57 8.83 -4.31
CA THR A 8 -1.29 10.10 -4.99
C THR A 8 -1.61 11.31 -4.14
N LYS A 9 -2.50 11.18 -3.14
CA LYS A 9 -2.91 12.27 -2.24
C LYS A 9 -2.12 12.27 -0.95
N THR A 10 -2.01 11.09 -0.33
CA THR A 10 -1.27 10.91 0.92
C THR A 10 -0.54 9.58 0.88
N LEU A 11 0.65 9.55 1.47
CA LEU A 11 1.42 8.34 1.65
C LEU A 11 1.36 7.92 3.12
N PRO A 12 1.43 6.61 3.42
CA PRO A 12 1.62 6.17 4.79
C PRO A 12 2.99 6.63 5.30
N GLU A 13 3.09 6.70 6.63
CA GLU A 13 4.37 6.88 7.31
C GLU A 13 5.37 5.80 6.90
N GLU A 14 6.65 6.19 6.82
CA GLU A 14 7.71 5.30 6.36
C GLU A 14 7.93 4.14 7.33
N GLY A 15 8.02 2.92 6.82
CA GLY A 15 8.19 1.71 7.62
C GLY A 15 6.92 1.15 8.28
N VAL A 16 5.80 1.90 8.27
CA VAL A 16 4.52 1.43 8.83
C VAL A 16 3.86 0.42 7.89
N VAL A 17 3.46 -0.73 8.43
CA VAL A 17 2.73 -1.75 7.69
C VAL A 17 1.27 -1.34 7.55
N VAL A 18 0.80 -1.28 6.31
CA VAL A 18 -0.57 -0.89 5.95
C VAL A 18 -1.16 -1.93 4.99
N LEU A 19 -2.48 -2.01 4.94
CA LEU A 19 -3.12 -2.76 3.86
C LEU A 19 -3.12 -1.87 2.62
N THR A 20 -2.74 -2.44 1.49
CA THR A 20 -2.67 -1.75 0.20
C THR A 20 -3.53 -2.48 -0.82
N LYS A 21 -3.96 -1.79 -1.88
CA LYS A 21 -4.60 -2.39 -3.06
C LYS A 21 -4.29 -1.58 -4.32
N ILE A 22 -4.49 -2.20 -5.47
CA ILE A 22 -4.70 -1.51 -6.75
C ILE A 22 -6.20 -1.54 -7.04
N GLU A 23 -6.76 -0.38 -7.31
CA GLU A 23 -8.14 -0.20 -7.75
C GLU A 23 -8.12 0.74 -8.95
N ASP A 24 -8.56 0.21 -10.10
CA ASP A 24 -8.67 0.91 -11.37
C ASP A 24 -9.87 0.37 -12.18
N GLN A 25 -9.95 0.71 -13.47
CA GLN A 25 -11.03 0.26 -14.37
C GLN A 25 -11.18 -1.27 -14.48
N HIS A 26 -10.15 -2.04 -14.10
CA HIS A 26 -10.17 -3.51 -14.09
C HIS A 26 -10.53 -4.09 -12.71
N GLY A 27 -10.98 -3.25 -11.77
CA GLY A 27 -11.40 -3.63 -10.43
C GLY A 27 -10.28 -3.62 -9.39
N CYS A 28 -10.56 -4.26 -8.25
CA CYS A 28 -9.63 -4.36 -7.13
C CYS A 28 -8.71 -5.57 -7.28
N ARG A 29 -7.39 -5.36 -7.20
CA ARG A 29 -6.37 -6.41 -7.23
C ARG A 29 -5.20 -6.11 -6.31
N ASN A 30 -4.34 -7.11 -6.12
CA ASN A 30 -3.11 -7.02 -5.34
C ASN A 30 -3.33 -6.46 -3.92
N GLU A 31 -4.46 -6.83 -3.29
CA GLU A 31 -4.76 -6.44 -1.92
C GLU A 31 -3.83 -7.20 -0.95
N GLN A 32 -2.90 -6.49 -0.32
CA GLN A 32 -1.91 -7.11 0.57
C GLN A 32 -1.24 -6.12 1.52
N LEU A 33 -0.59 -6.67 2.55
CA LEU A 33 0.16 -5.89 3.55
C LEU A 33 1.52 -5.49 2.98
N LEU A 34 1.79 -4.18 2.98
CA LEU A 34 3.08 -3.63 2.56
C LEU A 34 3.48 -2.49 3.50
N LYS A 35 4.75 -2.15 3.49
CA LYS A 35 5.27 -0.92 4.10
C LYS A 35 6.02 -0.10 3.06
N ARG A 36 5.85 1.22 3.10
CA ARG A 36 6.59 2.13 2.22
C ARG A 36 7.99 2.35 2.78
N LYS A 37 9.01 2.31 1.93
CA LYS A 37 10.38 2.75 2.23
C LYS A 37 10.91 3.52 1.03
N SER A 38 11.12 4.82 1.22
CA SER A 38 11.38 5.77 0.13
C SER A 38 10.32 5.63 -1.00
N ASN A 39 10.73 5.29 -2.22
CA ASN A 39 9.83 5.16 -3.38
C ASN A 39 9.36 3.72 -3.65
N LEU A 40 9.66 2.77 -2.75
CA LEU A 40 9.37 1.36 -2.92
C LEU A 40 8.39 0.84 -1.86
N TRP A 41 7.71 -0.25 -2.19
CA TRP A 41 6.76 -0.93 -1.33
C TRP A 41 7.26 -2.33 -1.01
N PHE A 42 7.58 -2.55 0.26
CA PHE A 42 8.16 -3.79 0.76
C PHE A 42 7.11 -4.66 1.45
N PHE A 43 7.32 -5.98 1.41
CA PHE A 43 6.63 -6.88 2.33
C PHE A 43 6.94 -6.50 3.79
N PRO A 44 6.08 -6.89 4.76
CA PRO A 44 6.27 -6.51 6.16
C PRO A 44 7.64 -6.89 6.73
N ASN A 45 8.18 -8.04 6.29
CA ASN A 45 9.53 -8.51 6.66
C ASN A 45 10.68 -7.67 6.07
N GLY A 46 10.42 -6.83 5.06
CA GLY A 46 11.42 -5.98 4.42
C GLY A 46 12.40 -6.69 3.48
N LEU A 47 12.26 -8.00 3.24
CA LEU A 47 13.21 -8.79 2.45
C LEU A 47 12.98 -8.66 0.93
N MET A 48 11.73 -8.45 0.52
CA MET A 48 11.35 -8.28 -0.87
C MET A 48 10.44 -7.06 -1.04
N TYR A 49 10.38 -6.53 -2.25
CA TYR A 49 9.51 -5.44 -2.65
C TYR A 49 8.69 -5.82 -3.88
N VAL A 50 7.59 -5.10 -4.09
CA VAL A 50 6.74 -5.26 -5.27
C VAL A 50 7.14 -4.27 -6.37
N TYR A 51 7.00 -4.68 -7.63
CA TYR A 51 7.32 -3.85 -8.80
C TYR A 51 6.21 -2.90 -9.23
N TYR A 52 5.15 -2.77 -8.42
CA TYR A 52 4.03 -1.87 -8.68
C TYR A 52 3.85 -0.88 -7.52
N THR A 53 3.25 0.26 -7.81
CA THR A 53 2.80 1.20 -6.78
C THR A 53 1.32 0.95 -6.51
N PRO A 54 0.90 0.64 -5.27
CA PRO A 54 -0.51 0.54 -4.92
C PRO A 54 -1.23 1.87 -5.19
N THR A 55 -2.52 1.84 -5.52
CA THR A 55 -3.31 3.07 -5.68
C THR A 55 -3.94 3.53 -4.38
N HIS A 56 -4.15 2.60 -3.44
CA HIS A 56 -4.76 2.92 -2.14
C HIS A 56 -4.04 2.21 -0.99
N TRP A 57 -4.14 2.83 0.19
CA TRP A 57 -3.67 2.25 1.45
C TRP A 57 -4.62 2.57 2.61
N ARG A 58 -4.60 1.74 3.65
CA ARG A 58 -5.29 2.00 4.93
C ARG A 58 -4.57 1.38 6.12
N VAL A 59 -4.75 1.98 7.29
CA VAL A 59 -4.19 1.47 8.55
C VAL A 59 -4.82 0.14 8.96
N LEU A 60 -4.02 -0.67 9.65
CA LEU A 60 -4.44 -1.91 10.29
C LEU A 60 -5.03 -1.58 11.66
N THR A 61 -6.31 -1.20 11.68
CA THR A 61 -7.07 -1.07 12.93
C THR A 61 -7.44 -2.42 13.53
#